data_AF-C4Y4E8-F1
#
_entry.id   AF-C4Y4E8-F1
#
_cell.length_a   1.000
_cell.length_b   1.000
_cell.length_c   1.000
_cell.angle_alpha   90.00
_cell.angle_beta   90.00
_cell.angle_gamma   90.00
#
_symmetry.space_group_name_H-M   'P 1'
#
loop_
_entity.id
_entity.type
_entity.pdbx_description
1 polymer ?
#
loop_
_entity_poly.entity_id
_entity_poly.type
_entity_poly.pdbx_seq_one_letter_code
_entity_poly.pdbx_strand_id
1 'polypeptide(L)'
;MVKQVELNLSTPLKAEADPTIKPIPLEPALATAALTLHGDFYRQLQSKANHHIFWHPITQFVLTSTLCGFAYYTYSELIEISDSIPEFLFLAWNNKYLVSSFFPVIIFLIGTIGIISFLVTDEFRVVSDSLTDDATMSKIFRFPLRIYANYDENDKSQNSLAFIESASQSTELIEYRESPIAIVTVIPLPDKSTSEVFYARITGLHVRKVYAKAGLQNELMEIAKLKAKSLCSRYVADNKIKTKSMRIVLLAEGYTTDSIMTKIFKENNFKALESTTNVNPFSDKQSADTILKLIPVSFLMKIFGIYRVTYELELESTIEDVPKKNSKTTARKRKN
;
A
#
# COMPACT_ATOMS: atom_id res chain seq x y z
N MET A 1 5.02 -20.27 -21.92
CA MET A 1 4.49 -19.04 -21.29
C MET A 1 3.21 -19.42 -20.57
N VAL A 2 3.18 -19.31 -19.24
CA VAL A 2 1.98 -19.62 -18.45
C VAL A 2 0.93 -18.55 -18.70
N LYS A 3 -0.32 -18.98 -18.93
CA LYS A 3 -1.45 -18.07 -19.11
C LYS A 3 -1.65 -17.28 -17.82
N GLN A 4 -1.42 -15.97 -17.89
CA GLN A 4 -1.58 -15.09 -16.75
C GLN A 4 -3.06 -14.83 -16.46
N VAL A 5 -3.41 -14.82 -15.17
CA VAL A 5 -4.73 -14.37 -14.71
C VAL A 5 -4.71 -12.84 -14.71
N GLU A 6 -5.33 -12.26 -15.72
CA GLU A 6 -5.50 -10.81 -15.77
C GLU A 6 -6.61 -10.37 -14.82
N LEU A 7 -6.25 -9.53 -13.86
CA LEU A 7 -7.19 -8.94 -12.94
C LEU A 7 -7.90 -7.75 -13.62
N ASN A 8 -8.99 -8.02 -14.34
CA ASN A 8 -9.80 -6.93 -14.86
C ASN A 8 -10.67 -6.34 -13.74
N LEU A 9 -10.28 -5.15 -13.29
CA LEU A 9 -10.95 -4.42 -12.21
C LEU A 9 -12.32 -3.85 -12.61
N SER A 10 -12.59 -3.74 -13.91
CA SER A 10 -13.83 -3.17 -14.45
C SER A 10 -14.94 -4.21 -14.64
N THR A 11 -14.59 -5.49 -14.70
CA THR A 11 -15.56 -6.57 -14.87
C THR A 11 -16.08 -7.06 -13.52
N PRO A 12 -17.39 -7.35 -13.40
CA PRO A 12 -17.93 -7.97 -12.21
C PRO A 12 -17.32 -9.37 -12.01
N LEU A 13 -17.23 -9.79 -10.75
CA LEU A 13 -16.79 -11.16 -10.43
C LEU A 13 -17.74 -12.18 -11.04
N LYS A 14 -17.21 -13.35 -11.40
CA LYS A 14 -18.00 -14.47 -11.91
C LYS A 14 -19.09 -14.81 -10.89
N ALA A 15 -20.36 -14.70 -11.30
CA ALA A 15 -21.48 -15.02 -10.43
C ALA A 15 -21.59 -16.53 -10.16
N GLU A 16 -21.09 -17.34 -11.09
CA GLU A 16 -21.13 -18.80 -11.07
C GLU A 16 -20.07 -19.43 -10.18
N ALA A 17 -19.01 -18.69 -9.83
CA ALA A 17 -17.96 -19.19 -8.96
C ALA A 17 -18.37 -19.13 -7.49
N ASP A 18 -17.96 -20.15 -6.72
CA ASP A 18 -18.33 -20.26 -5.32
C ASP A 18 -17.88 -19.03 -4.50
N PRO A 19 -18.75 -18.46 -3.65
CA PRO A 19 -18.44 -17.31 -2.82
C PRO A 19 -17.61 -17.72 -1.60
N THR A 20 -16.49 -18.40 -1.82
CA THR A 20 -15.55 -18.81 -0.78
C THR A 20 -14.37 -17.85 -0.75
N ILE A 21 -13.98 -17.44 0.45
CA ILE A 21 -12.75 -16.68 0.70
C ILE A 21 -11.72 -17.71 1.13
N LYS A 22 -10.61 -17.80 0.39
CA LYS A 22 -9.53 -18.73 0.73
C LYS A 22 -8.16 -18.11 0.48
N PRO A 23 -7.17 -18.39 1.35
CA PRO A 23 -5.78 -18.09 1.05
C PRO A 23 -5.26 -19.04 -0.03
N ILE A 24 -4.51 -18.50 -0.98
CA ILE A 24 -3.81 -19.26 -2.03
C ILE A 24 -2.35 -18.79 -2.11
N PRO A 25 -1.39 -19.71 -2.30
CA PRO A 25 0.00 -19.32 -2.49
C PRO A 25 0.16 -18.54 -3.79
N LEU A 26 1.22 -17.72 -3.88
CA LEU A 26 1.59 -17.12 -5.15
C LEU A 26 2.02 -18.22 -6.14
N GLU A 27 1.28 -18.34 -7.24
CA GLU A 27 1.59 -19.21 -8.38
C GLU A 27 2.07 -18.37 -9.59
N PRO A 28 2.83 -18.96 -10.54
CA PRO A 28 3.28 -18.26 -11.74
C PRO A 28 2.14 -17.62 -12.56
N ALA A 29 0.95 -18.24 -12.55
CA ALA A 29 -0.23 -17.72 -13.24
C ALA A 29 -0.82 -16.45 -12.58
N LEU A 30 -0.53 -16.23 -11.28
CA LEU A 30 -1.05 -15.12 -10.48
C LEU A 30 -0.06 -13.96 -10.36
N ALA A 31 1.12 -14.07 -10.98
CA ALA A 31 2.19 -13.09 -10.89
C ALA A 31 1.73 -11.69 -11.31
N THR A 32 1.07 -11.57 -12.47
CA THR A 32 0.52 -10.28 -12.92
C THR A 32 -0.53 -9.73 -11.95
N ALA A 33 -1.44 -10.57 -11.46
CA ALA A 33 -2.47 -10.15 -10.51
C ALA A 33 -1.87 -9.64 -9.19
N ALA A 34 -0.83 -10.31 -8.68
CA ALA A 34 -0.11 -9.88 -7.50
C ALA A 34 0.50 -8.48 -7.68
N LEU A 35 1.14 -8.22 -8.83
CA LEU A 35 1.69 -6.89 -9.14
C LEU A 35 0.60 -5.83 -9.27
N THR A 36 -0.53 -6.15 -9.91
CA THR A 36 -1.68 -5.25 -10.02
C THR A 36 -2.24 -4.87 -8.66
N LEU A 37 -2.32 -5.81 -7.69
CA LEU A 37 -2.78 -5.52 -6.34
C LEU A 37 -1.84 -4.56 -5.57
N HIS A 38 -0.53 -4.70 -5.75
CA HIS A 38 0.46 -3.73 -5.25
C HIS A 38 0.26 -2.35 -5.86
N GLY A 39 0.08 -2.26 -7.19
CA GLY A 39 -0.17 -0.99 -7.87
C GLY A 39 -1.48 -0.32 -7.44
N ASP A 40 -2.56 -1.10 -7.35
CA ASP A 40 -3.86 -0.62 -6.89
C ASP A 40 -3.77 0.01 -5.50
N PHE A 41 -2.99 -0.57 -4.58
CA PHE A 41 -2.78 0.01 -3.26
C PHE A 41 -2.19 1.43 -3.31
N TYR A 42 -1.16 1.68 -4.11
CA TYR A 42 -0.57 3.03 -4.22
C TYR A 42 -1.54 4.02 -4.89
N ARG A 43 -2.35 3.56 -5.86
CA ARG A 43 -3.44 4.38 -6.43
C ARG A 43 -4.54 4.68 -5.42
N GLN A 44 -4.86 3.73 -4.54
CA GLN A 44 -5.78 3.96 -3.43
C GLN A 44 -5.20 4.97 -2.42
N LEU A 45 -3.90 4.87 -2.09
CA LEU A 45 -3.22 5.85 -1.23
C LEU A 45 -3.22 7.25 -1.86
N GLN A 46 -2.99 7.36 -3.17
CA GLN A 46 -3.13 8.61 -3.92
C GLN A 46 -4.53 9.22 -3.72
N SER A 47 -5.58 8.42 -3.87
CA SER A 47 -6.96 8.86 -3.65
C SER A 47 -7.24 9.28 -2.20
N LYS A 48 -6.73 8.53 -1.21
CA LYS A 48 -6.84 8.88 0.22
C LYS A 48 -6.10 10.17 0.55
N ALA A 49 -4.91 10.36 0.00
CA ALA A 49 -4.12 11.58 0.16
C ALA A 49 -4.81 12.80 -0.46
N ASN A 50 -5.39 12.67 -1.66
CA ASN A 50 -6.18 13.73 -2.28
C ASN A 50 -7.39 14.13 -1.42
N HIS A 51 -8.11 13.14 -0.90
CA HIS A 51 -9.22 13.39 0.02
C HIS A 51 -8.74 14.10 1.29
N HIS A 52 -7.61 13.68 1.86
CA HIS A 52 -7.01 14.30 3.04
C HIS A 52 -6.61 15.75 2.81
N ILE A 53 -5.98 16.08 1.66
CA ILE A 53 -5.61 17.46 1.30
C ILE A 53 -6.85 18.34 1.16
N PHE A 54 -7.89 17.84 0.48
CA PHE A 54 -9.12 18.59 0.27
C PHE A 54 -9.79 18.94 1.61
N TRP A 55 -9.91 17.96 2.52
CA TRP A 55 -10.55 18.15 3.83
C TRP A 55 -9.61 18.71 4.91
N HIS A 56 -8.38 19.05 4.56
CA HIS A 56 -7.43 19.59 5.52
C HIS A 56 -7.91 20.95 6.07
N PRO A 57 -7.76 21.23 7.38
CA PRO A 57 -8.24 22.48 7.98
C PRO A 57 -7.71 23.74 7.30
N ILE A 58 -6.46 23.72 6.83
CA ILE A 58 -5.85 24.85 6.11
C ILE A 58 -6.56 25.05 4.76
N THR A 59 -6.83 23.98 4.01
CA THR A 59 -7.54 24.04 2.73
C THR A 59 -8.95 24.59 2.93
N GLN A 60 -9.66 24.08 3.93
CA GLN A 60 -11.01 24.55 4.27
C GLN A 60 -11.00 26.02 4.71
N PHE A 61 -10.03 26.42 5.52
CA PHE A 61 -9.88 27.82 5.93
C PHE A 61 -9.63 28.75 4.74
N VAL A 62 -8.73 28.40 3.82
CA VAL A 62 -8.46 29.19 2.60
C VAL A 62 -9.69 29.25 1.71
N LEU A 63 -10.39 28.12 1.53
CA LEU A 63 -11.62 28.05 0.74
C LEU A 63 -12.71 28.96 1.32
N THR A 64 -13.01 28.80 2.62
CA THR A 64 -14.06 29.57 3.29
C THR A 64 -13.70 31.05 3.39
N SER A 65 -12.48 31.41 3.79
CA SER A 65 -12.06 32.83 3.88
C SER A 65 -12.11 33.53 2.53
N THR A 66 -11.66 32.87 1.46
CA THR A 66 -11.71 33.44 0.10
C THR A 66 -13.15 33.61 -0.38
N LEU A 67 -14.01 32.61 -0.18
CA LEU A 67 -15.42 32.69 -0.56
C LEU A 67 -16.17 33.75 0.25
N CYS A 68 -15.91 33.87 1.55
CA CYS A 68 -16.50 34.90 2.39
C CYS A 68 -16.02 36.30 2.01
N GLY A 69 -14.72 36.48 1.75
CA GLY A 69 -14.16 37.76 1.30
C GLY A 69 -14.72 38.17 -0.06
N PHE A 70 -14.83 37.22 -0.99
CA PHE A 70 -15.45 37.47 -2.28
C PHE A 70 -16.95 37.76 -2.17
N ALA A 71 -17.68 37.02 -1.34
CA ALA A 71 -19.09 37.29 -1.09
C ALA A 71 -19.28 38.70 -0.51
N TYR A 72 -18.48 39.08 0.49
CA TYR A 72 -18.53 40.44 1.05
C TYR A 72 -18.30 41.50 -0.03
N TYR A 73 -17.29 41.30 -0.89
CA TYR A 73 -17.02 42.21 -2.01
C TYR A 73 -18.20 42.29 -2.99
N THR A 74 -18.71 41.14 -3.46
CA THR A 74 -19.80 41.07 -4.45
C THR A 74 -21.14 41.59 -3.91
N TYR A 75 -21.42 41.40 -2.63
CA TYR A 75 -22.66 41.85 -2.00
C TYR A 75 -22.54 43.24 -1.35
N SER A 76 -21.36 43.87 -1.32
CA SER A 76 -21.13 45.17 -0.66
C SER A 76 -22.12 46.25 -1.10
N GLU A 77 -22.30 46.43 -2.41
CA GLU A 77 -23.25 47.40 -2.96
C GLU A 77 -24.70 47.08 -2.58
N LEU A 78 -25.09 45.79 -2.55
CA LEU A 78 -26.43 45.39 -2.12
C LEU A 78 -26.64 45.64 -0.63
N ILE A 79 -25.60 45.45 0.19
CA ILE A 79 -25.64 45.72 1.63
C ILE A 79 -25.80 47.23 1.87
N GLU A 80 -25.15 48.08 1.08
CA GLU A 80 -25.25 49.53 1.19
C GLU A 80 -26.64 50.07 0.78
N ILE A 81 -27.30 49.41 -0.17
CA ILE A 81 -28.62 49.84 -0.69
C ILE A 81 -29.79 49.28 0.13
N SER A 82 -29.60 48.17 0.85
CA SER A 82 -30.71 47.50 1.55
C SER A 82 -30.94 48.09 2.94
N ASP A 83 -32.17 48.53 3.22
CA ASP A 83 -32.54 49.06 4.54
C ASP A 83 -32.88 47.95 5.54
N SER A 84 -33.09 46.72 5.05
CA SER A 84 -33.46 45.58 5.88
C SER A 84 -32.94 44.22 5.35
N ILE A 85 -32.78 43.23 6.25
CA ILE A 85 -32.36 41.86 5.89
C ILE A 85 -33.30 41.20 4.86
N PRO A 86 -34.64 41.31 4.98
CA PRO A 86 -35.55 40.72 3.98
C PRO A 86 -35.39 41.34 2.59
N GLU A 87 -35.15 42.64 2.52
CA GLU A 87 -34.91 43.36 1.26
C GLU A 87 -33.61 42.92 0.61
N PHE A 88 -32.53 42.81 1.40
CA PHE A 88 -31.25 42.27 0.93
C PHE A 88 -31.41 40.87 0.32
N LEU A 89 -32.12 39.96 1.00
CA LEU A 89 -32.33 38.59 0.51
C LEU A 89 -33.17 38.57 -0.77
N PHE A 90 -34.17 39.44 -0.89
CA PHE A 90 -34.99 39.58 -2.10
C PHE A 90 -34.16 40.08 -3.30
N LEU A 91 -33.34 41.10 -3.08
CA LEU A 91 -32.44 41.65 -4.11
C LEU A 91 -31.37 40.63 -4.53
N ALA A 92 -30.77 39.93 -3.56
CA ALA A 92 -29.77 38.90 -3.82
C ALA A 92 -30.36 37.72 -4.62
N TRP A 93 -31.57 37.27 -4.28
CA TRP A 93 -32.23 36.15 -4.95
C TRP A 93 -32.65 36.46 -6.40
N ASN A 94 -33.07 37.70 -6.65
CA ASN A 94 -33.50 38.13 -7.99
C ASN A 94 -32.32 38.48 -8.91
N ASN A 95 -31.13 38.72 -8.37
CA ASN A 95 -29.97 39.07 -9.17
C ASN A 95 -29.15 37.84 -9.60
N LYS A 96 -29.58 37.23 -10.71
CA LYS A 96 -28.93 36.05 -11.33
C LYS A 96 -27.46 36.28 -11.71
N TYR A 97 -27.04 37.54 -11.87
CA TYR A 97 -25.65 37.88 -12.18
C TYR A 97 -24.73 37.57 -11.00
N LEU A 98 -25.18 37.81 -9.76
CA LEU A 98 -24.38 37.58 -8.55
C LEU A 98 -23.97 36.11 -8.41
N VAL A 99 -24.88 35.18 -8.71
CA VAL A 99 -24.57 33.73 -8.68
C VAL A 99 -23.53 33.39 -9.76
N SER A 100 -23.65 33.97 -10.95
CA SER A 100 -22.71 33.73 -12.04
C SER A 100 -21.30 34.24 -11.73
N SER A 101 -21.18 35.32 -10.95
CA SER A 101 -19.91 35.90 -10.53
C SER A 101 -19.07 34.97 -9.62
N PHE A 102 -19.67 33.97 -8.96
CA PHE A 102 -18.92 33.02 -8.14
C PHE A 102 -18.18 31.95 -8.95
N PHE A 103 -18.59 31.65 -10.18
CA PHE A 103 -17.98 30.57 -10.96
C PHE A 103 -16.48 30.74 -11.17
N PRO A 104 -15.95 31.91 -11.59
CA PRO A 104 -14.51 32.10 -11.76
C PRO A 104 -13.72 31.84 -10.47
N VAL A 105 -14.25 32.29 -9.32
CA VAL A 105 -13.59 32.12 -8.02
C VAL A 105 -13.59 30.66 -7.59
N ILE A 106 -14.72 29.97 -7.75
CA ILE A 106 -14.82 28.54 -7.45
C ILE A 106 -13.86 27.73 -8.36
N ILE A 107 -13.82 28.03 -9.66
CA ILE A 107 -12.91 27.38 -10.62
C ILE A 107 -11.45 27.63 -10.21
N PHE A 108 -11.11 28.87 -9.83
CA PHE A 108 -9.76 29.21 -9.37
C PHE A 108 -9.38 28.44 -8.10
N LEU A 109 -10.28 28.35 -7.12
CA LEU A 109 -10.06 27.64 -5.86
C LEU A 109 -9.89 26.14 -6.09
N ILE A 110 -10.83 25.51 -6.82
CA ILE A 110 -10.76 24.08 -7.15
C ILE A 110 -9.54 23.77 -7.99
N GLY A 111 -9.21 24.60 -8.98
CA GLY A 111 -8.02 24.47 -9.81
C GLY A 111 -6.74 24.52 -8.98
N THR A 112 -6.63 25.48 -8.05
CA THR A 112 -5.48 25.60 -7.16
C THR A 112 -5.33 24.38 -6.24
N ILE A 113 -6.41 23.94 -5.60
CA ILE A 113 -6.42 22.74 -4.74
C ILE A 113 -6.08 21.50 -5.58
N GLY A 114 -6.61 21.40 -6.80
CA GLY A 114 -6.34 20.30 -7.73
C GLY A 114 -4.86 20.23 -8.12
N ILE A 115 -4.23 21.36 -8.43
CA ILE A 115 -2.79 21.44 -8.73
C ILE A 115 -1.96 21.03 -7.51
N ILE A 116 -2.25 21.57 -6.33
CA ILE A 116 -1.57 21.21 -5.08
C ILE A 116 -1.70 19.70 -4.81
N SER A 117 -2.91 19.17 -4.93
CA SER A 117 -3.20 17.75 -4.70
C SER A 117 -2.49 16.86 -5.70
N PHE A 118 -2.48 17.24 -7.00
CA PHE A 118 -1.71 16.55 -8.02
C PHE A 118 -0.23 16.50 -7.65
N LEU A 119 0.39 17.64 -7.39
CA LEU A 119 1.83 17.73 -7.08
C LEU A 119 2.23 16.92 -5.84
N VAL A 120 1.41 16.95 -4.78
CA VAL A 120 1.71 16.21 -3.54
C VAL A 120 1.49 14.71 -3.70
N THR A 121 0.50 14.30 -4.49
CA THR A 121 0.11 12.89 -4.58
C THR A 121 0.67 12.16 -5.79
N ASP A 122 1.27 12.86 -6.76
CA ASP A 122 1.90 12.25 -7.94
C ASP A 122 3.02 11.28 -7.56
N GLU A 123 3.68 11.51 -6.43
CA GLU A 123 4.66 10.58 -5.86
C GLU A 123 4.11 9.16 -5.68
N PHE A 124 2.85 9.00 -5.23
CA PHE A 124 2.22 7.68 -5.13
C PHE A 124 1.98 7.05 -6.52
N ARG A 125 1.68 7.87 -7.52
CA ARG A 125 1.59 7.43 -8.91
C ARG A 125 2.95 6.97 -9.42
N VAL A 126 4.01 7.74 -9.19
CA VAL A 126 5.38 7.38 -9.58
C VAL A 126 5.78 6.04 -8.94
N VAL A 127 5.45 5.82 -7.66
CA VAL A 127 5.65 4.51 -7.01
C VAL A 127 4.91 3.41 -7.77
N SER A 128 3.61 3.59 -8.03
CA SER A 128 2.79 2.62 -8.78
C SER A 128 3.36 2.32 -10.16
N ASP A 129 3.86 3.34 -10.87
CA ASP A 129 4.37 3.20 -12.24
C ASP A 129 5.77 2.53 -12.21
N SER A 130 6.58 2.76 -11.17
CA SER A 130 7.88 2.10 -10.96
C SER A 130 7.79 0.63 -10.54
N LEU A 131 6.59 0.12 -10.22
CA LEU A 131 6.41 -1.29 -9.84
C LEU A 131 6.73 -2.25 -10.98
N THR A 132 6.66 -1.80 -12.24
CA THR A 132 7.03 -2.62 -13.40
C THR A 132 8.54 -2.77 -13.57
N ASP A 133 9.34 -1.99 -12.84
CA ASP A 133 10.80 -2.03 -12.92
C ASP A 133 11.35 -3.23 -12.14
N ASP A 134 12.29 -3.96 -12.74
CA ASP A 134 12.89 -5.17 -12.14
C ASP A 134 13.55 -4.89 -10.77
N ALA A 135 14.11 -3.69 -10.59
CA ALA A 135 14.72 -3.27 -9.33
C ALA A 135 13.68 -3.15 -8.20
N THR A 136 12.51 -2.55 -8.50
CA THR A 136 11.42 -2.39 -7.54
C THR A 136 10.76 -3.73 -7.24
N MET A 137 10.50 -4.55 -8.26
CA MET A 137 9.98 -5.91 -8.09
C MET A 137 10.89 -6.75 -7.19
N SER A 138 12.21 -6.66 -7.38
CA SER A 138 13.19 -7.35 -6.55
C SER A 138 13.16 -6.84 -5.10
N LYS A 139 12.82 -5.58 -4.84
CA LYS A 139 12.65 -5.07 -3.47
C LYS A 139 11.33 -5.52 -2.82
N ILE A 140 10.28 -5.77 -3.60
CA ILE A 140 8.97 -6.20 -3.08
C ILE A 140 8.93 -7.70 -2.83
N PHE A 141 9.40 -8.49 -3.80
CA PHE A 141 9.26 -9.94 -3.80
C PHE A 141 10.58 -10.68 -3.51
N ARG A 142 11.74 -10.01 -3.56
CA ARG A 142 13.11 -10.60 -3.59
C ARG A 142 13.43 -11.40 -4.84
N PHE A 143 12.57 -11.34 -5.85
CA PHE A 143 12.80 -12.00 -7.12
C PHE A 143 12.20 -11.24 -8.31
N PRO A 144 12.75 -11.43 -9.53
CA PRO A 144 12.18 -10.87 -10.75
C PRO A 144 10.88 -11.60 -11.11
N LEU A 145 9.75 -10.95 -10.82
CA LEU A 145 8.41 -11.49 -11.06
C LEU A 145 8.14 -11.79 -12.55
N ARG A 146 8.79 -11.07 -13.47
CA ARG A 146 8.72 -11.33 -14.92
C ARG A 146 9.30 -12.69 -15.30
N ILE A 147 10.37 -13.12 -14.65
CA ILE A 147 10.96 -14.45 -14.87
C ILE A 147 10.03 -15.50 -14.26
N TYR A 148 9.51 -15.22 -13.06
CA TYR A 148 8.56 -16.08 -12.36
C TYR A 148 7.29 -16.35 -13.19
N ALA A 149 6.69 -15.31 -13.77
CA ALA A 149 5.47 -15.40 -14.58
C ALA A 149 5.63 -16.28 -15.84
N ASN A 150 6.85 -16.39 -16.36
CA ASN A 150 7.15 -17.15 -17.57
C ASN A 150 7.63 -18.58 -17.28
N TYR A 151 7.69 -18.99 -16.02
CA TYR A 151 8.14 -20.32 -15.62
C TYR A 151 7.28 -21.42 -16.25
N ASP A 152 7.89 -22.42 -16.88
CA ASP A 152 7.22 -23.62 -17.39
C ASP A 152 7.56 -24.80 -16.47
N GLU A 153 6.55 -25.54 -15.99
CA GLU A 153 6.75 -26.73 -15.13
C GLU A 153 7.59 -27.82 -15.81
N ASN A 154 7.67 -27.81 -17.14
CA ASN A 154 8.52 -28.73 -17.90
C ASN A 154 10.01 -28.39 -17.83
N ASP A 155 10.35 -27.16 -17.42
CA ASP A 155 11.73 -26.69 -17.27
C ASP A 155 12.26 -27.04 -15.87
N LYS A 156 12.72 -28.29 -15.72
CA LYS A 156 13.19 -28.91 -14.45
C LYS A 156 14.57 -28.44 -13.99
N SER A 157 14.93 -27.19 -14.23
CA SER A 157 16.16 -26.64 -13.64
C SER A 157 16.00 -26.56 -12.11
N GLN A 158 16.96 -27.10 -11.34
CA GLN A 158 16.92 -27.06 -9.87
C GLN A 158 16.85 -25.63 -9.32
N ASN A 159 17.43 -24.66 -10.04
CA ASN A 159 17.40 -23.25 -9.68
C ASN A 159 15.98 -22.66 -9.80
N SER A 160 15.15 -23.18 -10.71
CA SER A 160 13.78 -22.72 -10.90
C SER A 160 12.82 -23.22 -9.81
N LEU A 161 13.03 -24.43 -9.27
CA LEU A 161 12.21 -24.99 -8.19
C LEU A 161 12.44 -24.28 -6.83
N ALA A 162 13.71 -24.02 -6.48
CA ALA A 162 14.05 -23.30 -5.24
C ALA A 162 13.48 -21.86 -5.23
N PHE A 163 13.36 -21.28 -6.43
CA PHE A 163 12.79 -19.96 -6.67
C PHE A 163 11.25 -19.93 -6.50
N ILE A 164 10.55 -20.98 -6.91
CA ILE A 164 9.09 -21.09 -6.72
C ILE A 164 8.74 -21.36 -5.26
N GLU A 165 9.52 -22.23 -4.60
CA GLU A 165 9.36 -22.50 -3.17
C GLU A 165 9.62 -21.24 -2.33
N SER A 166 10.52 -20.34 -2.75
CA SER A 166 10.74 -19.08 -2.02
C SER A 166 9.61 -18.07 -2.23
N ALA A 167 9.04 -18.00 -3.44
CA ALA A 167 7.93 -17.11 -3.78
C ALA A 167 6.63 -17.42 -3.02
N SER A 168 6.26 -18.69 -2.96
CA SER A 168 5.08 -19.16 -2.22
C SER A 168 5.21 -18.98 -0.70
N GLN A 169 6.43 -19.03 -0.18
CA GLN A 169 6.70 -18.80 1.25
C GLN A 169 6.62 -17.32 1.64
N SER A 170 7.06 -16.41 0.77
CA SER A 170 7.05 -14.96 1.03
C SER A 170 5.70 -14.31 0.76
N THR A 171 4.96 -14.79 -0.25
CA THR A 171 3.75 -14.14 -0.76
C THR A 171 2.55 -15.07 -0.73
N GLU A 172 1.40 -14.52 -0.35
CA GLU A 172 0.12 -15.22 -0.35
C GLU A 172 -0.99 -14.24 -0.75
N LEU A 173 -1.98 -14.77 -1.45
CA LEU A 173 -3.10 -14.04 -1.98
C LEU A 173 -4.36 -14.54 -1.29
N ILE A 174 -5.34 -13.66 -1.12
CA ILE A 174 -6.70 -14.06 -0.72
C ILE A 174 -7.56 -14.01 -1.97
N GLU A 175 -8.18 -15.13 -2.30
CA GLU A 175 -9.07 -15.30 -3.44
C GLU A 175 -10.53 -15.26 -2.99
N TYR A 176 -11.37 -14.60 -3.80
CA TYR A 176 -12.82 -14.66 -3.70
C TYR A 176 -13.41 -14.80 -5.10
N ARG A 177 -14.22 -15.84 -5.33
CA ARG A 177 -14.82 -16.18 -6.63
C ARG A 177 -13.80 -16.24 -7.77
N GLU A 178 -12.72 -17.01 -7.56
CA GLU A 178 -11.62 -17.19 -8.52
C GLU A 178 -10.87 -15.90 -8.90
N SER A 179 -10.97 -14.85 -8.06
CA SER A 179 -10.28 -13.59 -8.28
C SER A 179 -9.49 -13.20 -7.03
N PRO A 180 -8.18 -12.90 -7.15
CA PRO A 180 -7.43 -12.43 -6.01
C PRO A 180 -7.88 -11.02 -5.62
N ILE A 181 -8.31 -10.87 -4.37
CA ILE A 181 -8.86 -9.64 -3.81
C ILE A 181 -7.93 -8.96 -2.81
N ALA A 182 -6.95 -9.69 -2.31
CA ALA A 182 -5.97 -9.19 -1.37
C ALA A 182 -4.62 -9.92 -1.51
N ILE A 183 -3.54 -9.29 -1.05
CA ILE A 183 -2.19 -9.84 -1.06
C ILE A 183 -1.45 -9.50 0.23
N VAL A 184 -0.68 -10.46 0.71
CA VAL A 184 0.34 -10.26 1.74
C VAL A 184 1.69 -10.72 1.21
N THR A 185 2.71 -9.87 1.35
CA THR A 185 4.09 -10.16 0.98
C THR A 185 5.00 -9.81 2.15
N VAL A 186 5.74 -10.80 2.64
CA VAL A 186 6.74 -10.65 3.71
C VAL A 186 8.08 -11.12 3.19
N ILE A 187 9.09 -10.28 3.31
CA ILE A 187 10.45 -10.59 2.85
C ILE A 187 11.44 -10.62 4.03
N PRO A 188 12.42 -11.54 4.03
CA PRO A 188 13.50 -11.50 4.99
C PRO A 188 14.50 -10.37 4.66
N LEU A 189 15.08 -9.77 5.69
CA LEU A 189 16.15 -8.76 5.60
C LEU A 189 17.46 -9.35 6.15
N PRO A 190 18.15 -10.22 5.38
CA PRO A 190 19.34 -10.90 5.88
C PRO A 190 20.46 -9.92 6.23
N ASP A 191 20.59 -8.81 5.50
CA ASP A 191 21.64 -7.81 5.73
C ASP A 191 21.51 -7.08 7.08
N LYS A 192 20.30 -7.06 7.65
CA LYS A 192 20.03 -6.53 9.00
C LYS A 192 19.95 -7.64 10.06
N SER A 193 19.85 -8.89 9.64
CA SER A 193 19.67 -10.04 10.52
C SER A 193 21.01 -10.50 11.10
N THR A 194 20.96 -10.96 12.35
CA THR A 194 22.12 -11.48 13.08
C THR A 194 21.83 -12.89 13.58
N SER A 195 22.77 -13.51 14.29
CA SER A 195 22.56 -14.82 14.92
C SER A 195 21.49 -14.82 16.03
N GLU A 196 21.11 -13.64 16.53
CA GLU A 196 20.16 -13.47 17.63
C GLU A 196 18.83 -12.88 17.18
N VAL A 197 18.84 -12.03 16.15
CA VAL A 197 17.67 -11.27 15.69
C VAL A 197 17.46 -11.49 14.20
N PHE A 198 16.27 -11.93 13.83
CA PHE A 198 15.82 -12.04 12.46
C PHE A 198 14.89 -10.87 12.11
N TYR A 199 15.26 -10.12 11.07
CA TYR A 199 14.44 -9.03 10.56
C TYR A 199 13.65 -9.48 9.33
N ALA A 200 12.35 -9.23 9.35
CA ALA A 200 11.48 -9.37 8.20
C ALA A 200 10.75 -8.05 7.93
N ARG A 201 10.33 -7.82 6.68
CA ARG A 201 9.57 -6.65 6.28
C ARG A 201 8.30 -7.06 5.54
N ILE A 202 7.17 -6.50 5.95
CA ILE A 202 5.93 -6.54 5.18
C ILE A 202 6.09 -5.52 4.05
N THR A 203 6.19 -6.01 2.81
CA THR A 203 6.20 -5.18 1.60
C THR A 203 4.84 -5.11 0.95
N GLY A 204 3.96 -6.07 1.23
CA GLY A 204 2.59 -6.11 0.75
C GLY A 204 1.62 -6.43 1.88
N LEU A 205 0.61 -5.59 2.07
CA LEU A 205 -0.56 -5.86 2.89
C LEU A 205 -1.70 -5.05 2.29
N HIS A 206 -2.23 -5.57 1.18
CA HIS A 206 -3.07 -4.79 0.28
C HIS A 206 -4.39 -5.50 0.06
N VAL A 207 -5.46 -4.73 0.17
CA VAL A 207 -6.84 -5.18 -0.06
C VAL A 207 -7.45 -4.26 -1.11
N ARG A 208 -8.16 -4.83 -2.08
CA ARG A 208 -8.91 -4.03 -3.06
C ARG A 208 -9.93 -3.14 -2.35
N LYS A 209 -10.07 -1.89 -2.83
CA LYS A 209 -10.95 -0.86 -2.25
C LYS A 209 -12.37 -1.36 -1.93
N VAL A 210 -12.94 -2.17 -2.82
CA VAL A 210 -14.30 -2.72 -2.69
C VAL A 210 -14.46 -3.63 -1.47
N TYR A 211 -13.37 -4.27 -1.03
CA TYR A 211 -13.30 -5.17 0.13
C TYR A 211 -12.69 -4.51 1.37
N ALA A 212 -12.41 -3.20 1.34
CA ALA A 212 -11.74 -2.52 2.44
C ALA A 212 -12.50 -2.62 3.78
N LYS A 213 -13.83 -2.79 3.72
CA LYS A 213 -14.71 -2.95 4.89
C LYS A 213 -14.91 -4.42 5.32
N ALA A 214 -14.37 -5.39 4.59
CA ALA A 214 -14.55 -6.81 4.89
C ALA A 214 -13.65 -7.30 6.04
N GLY A 215 -12.75 -6.47 6.56
CA GLY A 215 -11.86 -6.82 7.68
C GLY A 215 -10.67 -7.70 7.30
N LEU A 216 -10.43 -7.93 6.00
CA LEU A 216 -9.36 -8.79 5.49
C LEU A 216 -7.96 -8.33 5.92
N GLN A 217 -7.76 -7.06 6.22
CA GLN A 217 -6.47 -6.52 6.64
C GLN A 217 -5.98 -7.14 7.97
N ASN A 218 -6.89 -7.48 8.89
CA ASN A 218 -6.54 -8.15 10.14
C ASN A 218 -6.11 -9.60 9.87
N GLU A 219 -6.81 -10.30 8.99
CA GLU A 219 -6.45 -11.65 8.56
C GLU A 219 -5.09 -11.66 7.86
N LEU A 220 -4.85 -10.72 6.93
CA LEU A 220 -3.55 -10.55 6.29
C LEU A 220 -2.43 -10.25 7.29
N MET A 221 -2.71 -9.50 8.36
CA MET A 221 -1.74 -9.23 9.41
C MET A 221 -1.34 -10.51 10.16
N GLU A 222 -2.30 -11.37 10.49
CA GLU A 222 -1.99 -12.67 11.10
C GLU A 222 -1.20 -13.58 10.15
N ILE A 223 -1.58 -13.62 8.87
CA ILE A 223 -0.83 -14.35 7.84
C ILE A 223 0.60 -13.80 7.74
N ALA A 224 0.79 -12.48 7.81
CA ALA A 224 2.11 -11.86 7.78
C ALA A 224 3.00 -12.31 8.95
N LYS A 225 2.44 -12.38 10.17
CA LYS A 225 3.15 -12.87 11.36
C LYS A 225 3.54 -14.34 11.21
N LEU A 226 2.64 -15.19 10.69
CA LEU A 226 2.92 -16.60 10.43
C LEU A 226 4.01 -16.78 9.37
N LYS A 227 3.97 -16.01 8.29
CA LYS A 227 5.04 -16.01 7.28
C LYS A 227 6.38 -15.55 7.85
N ALA A 228 6.39 -14.51 8.69
CA ALA A 228 7.62 -14.06 9.35
C ALA A 228 8.25 -15.17 10.20
N LYS A 229 7.44 -15.94 10.94
CA LYS A 229 7.91 -17.12 11.70
C LYS A 229 8.46 -18.22 10.79
N SER A 230 7.75 -18.55 9.72
CA SER A 230 8.20 -19.55 8.74
C SER A 230 9.52 -19.16 8.08
N LEU A 231 9.66 -17.89 7.66
CA LEU A 231 10.88 -17.35 7.08
C LEU A 231 12.05 -17.35 8.09
N CYS A 232 11.79 -17.10 9.37
CA CYS A 232 12.79 -17.22 10.43
C CYS A 232 13.30 -18.65 10.57
N SER A 233 12.40 -19.64 10.63
CA SER A 233 12.79 -21.06 10.70
C SER A 233 13.65 -21.49 9.52
N ARG A 234 13.33 -20.99 8.31
CA ARG A 234 14.14 -21.22 7.11
C ARG A 234 15.50 -20.53 7.20
N TYR A 235 15.56 -19.27 7.64
CA TYR A 235 16.82 -18.55 7.81
C TYR A 235 17.78 -19.26 8.78
N VAL A 236 17.25 -19.80 9.89
CA VAL A 236 18.02 -20.60 10.85
C VAL A 236 18.57 -21.88 10.21
N ALA A 237 17.75 -22.58 9.43
CA ALA A 237 18.14 -23.79 8.74
C ALA A 237 19.21 -23.53 7.66
N ASP A 238 19.02 -22.51 6.83
CA ASP A 238 19.90 -22.17 5.71
C ASP A 238 21.28 -21.69 6.21
N ASN A 239 21.32 -20.94 7.33
CA ASN A 239 22.56 -20.44 7.93
C ASN A 239 23.15 -21.37 9.00
N LYS A 240 22.54 -22.55 9.24
CA LYS A 240 22.98 -23.55 10.24
C LYS A 240 23.17 -22.95 11.64
N ILE A 241 22.31 -22.02 12.03
CA ILE A 241 22.40 -21.33 13.32
C ILE A 241 21.93 -22.28 14.42
N LYS A 242 22.78 -22.52 15.43
CA LYS A 242 22.48 -23.42 16.55
C LYS A 242 21.81 -22.66 17.68
N THR A 243 20.58 -22.21 17.47
CA THR A 243 19.83 -21.43 18.47
C THR A 243 18.42 -22.01 18.63
N LYS A 244 17.96 -22.14 19.88
CA LYS A 244 16.60 -22.65 20.21
C LYS A 244 15.50 -21.58 20.11
N SER A 245 15.87 -20.31 20.21
CA SER A 245 14.95 -19.16 20.14
C SER A 245 15.65 -17.97 19.49
N MET A 246 15.10 -17.45 18.41
CA MET A 246 15.64 -16.30 17.68
C MET A 246 14.59 -15.20 17.64
N ARG A 247 14.92 -14.02 18.16
CA ARG A 247 13.99 -12.90 18.23
C ARG A 247 13.58 -12.48 16.81
N ILE A 248 12.27 -12.39 16.55
CA ILE A 248 11.75 -11.98 15.24
C ILE A 248 11.27 -10.53 15.33
N VAL A 249 11.82 -9.69 14.46
CA VAL A 249 11.42 -8.29 14.32
C VAL A 249 10.77 -8.10 12.96
N LEU A 250 9.48 -7.73 12.97
CA LEU A 250 8.69 -7.48 11.78
C LEU A 250 8.53 -5.98 11.55
N LEU A 251 9.05 -5.50 10.43
CA LEU A 251 8.94 -4.11 9.98
C LEU A 251 7.76 -3.96 9.01
N ALA A 252 7.05 -2.85 9.09
CA ALA A 252 5.99 -2.50 8.14
C ALA A 252 6.02 -1.00 7.84
N GLU A 253 5.67 -0.61 6.63
CA GLU A 253 5.49 0.81 6.27
C GLU A 253 4.01 1.14 6.32
N GLY A 254 3.66 2.24 7.00
CA GLY A 254 2.32 2.80 7.03
C GLY A 254 2.31 4.25 6.57
N TYR A 255 1.13 4.75 6.21
CA TYR A 255 0.95 6.13 5.73
C TYR A 255 -0.06 6.84 6.63
N THR A 256 0.22 8.09 7.00
CA THR A 256 -0.68 8.88 7.88
C THR A 256 -2.05 9.13 7.25
N THR A 257 -2.12 9.13 5.92
CA THR A 257 -3.36 9.24 5.15
C THR A 257 -4.18 7.95 5.12
N ASP A 258 -3.62 6.82 5.59
CA ASP A 258 -4.33 5.54 5.73
C ASP A 258 -4.67 5.25 7.19
N SER A 259 -5.83 5.77 7.62
CA SER A 259 -6.33 5.60 8.99
C SER A 259 -6.63 4.14 9.33
N ILE A 260 -7.05 3.33 8.36
CA ILE A 260 -7.36 1.91 8.57
C ILE A 260 -6.08 1.17 8.96
N MET A 261 -5.01 1.31 8.15
CA MET A 261 -3.76 0.61 8.46
C MET A 261 -3.09 1.13 9.72
N THR A 262 -3.11 2.45 9.94
CA THR A 262 -2.57 3.03 11.18
C THR A 262 -3.26 2.47 12.42
N LYS A 263 -4.59 2.26 12.36
CA LYS A 263 -5.36 1.62 13.42
C LYS A 263 -4.94 0.17 13.63
N ILE A 264 -4.82 -0.60 12.56
CA ILE A 264 -4.43 -2.02 12.61
C ILE A 264 -3.04 -2.19 13.22
N PHE A 265 -2.07 -1.36 12.83
CA PHE A 265 -0.73 -1.39 13.43
C PHE A 265 -0.78 -1.13 14.94
N LYS A 266 -1.53 -0.12 15.39
CA LYS A 266 -1.70 0.16 16.83
C LYS A 266 -2.36 -1.00 17.58
N GLU A 267 -3.44 -1.56 17.02
CA GLU A 267 -4.15 -2.71 17.61
C GLU A 267 -3.27 -3.97 17.69
N ASN A 268 -2.31 -4.10 16.79
CA ASN A 268 -1.34 -5.20 16.76
C ASN A 268 -0.03 -4.88 17.52
N ASN A 269 0.00 -3.85 18.36
CA ASN A 269 1.15 -3.44 19.18
C ASN A 269 2.41 -3.08 18.39
N PHE A 270 2.27 -2.64 17.13
CA PHE A 270 3.40 -2.07 16.40
C PHE A 270 3.82 -0.73 17.03
N LYS A 271 5.13 -0.56 17.19
CA LYS A 271 5.76 0.67 17.64
C LYS A 271 6.21 1.49 16.42
N ALA A 272 5.91 2.77 16.40
CA ALA A 272 6.43 3.67 15.36
C ALA A 272 7.90 3.97 15.63
N LEU A 273 8.77 3.78 14.63
CA LEU A 273 10.20 4.04 14.72
C LEU A 273 10.57 5.40 14.11
N GLU A 274 10.24 5.58 12.83
CA GLU A 274 10.66 6.74 12.06
C GLU A 274 9.50 7.25 11.20
N SER A 275 9.47 8.56 10.96
CA SER A 275 8.52 9.22 10.07
C SER A 275 9.26 10.06 9.05
N THR A 276 8.92 9.90 7.77
CA THR A 276 9.54 10.61 6.65
C THR A 276 8.50 11.14 5.67
N THR A 277 8.83 12.23 4.98
CA THR A 277 8.02 12.73 3.86
C THR A 277 8.28 11.97 2.57
N ASN A 278 9.30 11.10 2.52
CA ASN A 278 9.49 10.24 1.36
C ASN A 278 8.44 9.13 1.34
N VAL A 279 7.45 9.25 0.47
CA VAL A 279 6.37 8.27 0.37
C VAL A 279 6.78 6.96 -0.31
N ASN A 280 7.90 6.93 -1.05
CA ASN A 280 8.39 5.74 -1.74
C ASN A 280 9.26 4.87 -0.82
N PRO A 281 8.79 3.67 -0.40
CA PRO A 281 9.55 2.80 0.49
C PRO A 281 10.70 2.06 -0.21
N PHE A 282 10.76 2.12 -1.54
CA PHE A 282 11.72 1.38 -2.37
C PHE A 282 12.80 2.27 -2.98
N SER A 283 12.74 3.59 -2.80
CA SER A 283 13.76 4.53 -3.26
C SER A 283 14.41 5.25 -2.09
N ASP A 284 15.74 5.15 -2.00
CA ASP A 284 16.54 5.95 -1.06
C ASP A 284 16.71 7.40 -1.55
N LYS A 285 16.42 7.67 -2.83
CA LYS A 285 16.42 9.01 -3.39
C LYS A 285 15.06 9.66 -3.10
N GLN A 286 15.09 10.79 -2.38
CA GLN A 286 13.98 11.74 -2.44
C GLN A 286 13.91 12.25 -3.88
N SER A 287 12.78 12.04 -4.53
CA SER A 287 12.36 12.81 -5.71
C SER A 287 12.47 14.28 -5.32
N ALA A 288 13.48 14.95 -5.86
CA ALA A 288 13.75 16.36 -5.60
C ALA A 288 12.80 17.24 -6.43
N ASP A 289 11.52 16.89 -6.43
CA ASP A 289 10.53 17.60 -7.20
C ASP A 289 10.14 18.85 -6.42
N THR A 290 10.45 19.98 -7.05
CA THR A 290 10.22 21.32 -6.53
C THR A 290 9.09 21.94 -7.35
N ILE A 291 8.07 22.41 -6.65
CA ILE A 291 6.94 23.13 -7.21
C ILE A 291 7.46 24.41 -7.84
N LEU A 292 7.36 24.53 -9.16
CA LEU A 292 7.87 25.67 -9.92
C LEU A 292 9.33 26.01 -9.59
N LYS A 293 10.15 25.02 -9.17
CA LYS A 293 11.52 25.19 -8.65
C LYS A 293 11.66 26.06 -7.39
N LEU A 294 10.56 26.37 -6.70
CA LEU A 294 10.50 27.32 -5.59
C LEU A 294 10.12 26.67 -4.25
N ILE A 295 9.15 25.75 -4.24
CA ILE A 295 8.68 25.11 -2.99
C ILE A 295 8.93 23.61 -3.07
N PRO A 296 9.70 23.00 -2.15
CA PRO A 296 9.91 21.56 -2.16
C PRO A 296 8.60 20.83 -1.81
N VAL A 297 8.25 19.76 -2.53
CA VAL A 297 7.04 18.96 -2.26
C VAL A 297 7.02 18.43 -0.82
N SER A 298 8.19 18.12 -0.25
CA SER A 298 8.33 17.72 1.15
C SER A 298 7.81 18.75 2.16
N PHE A 299 7.87 20.05 1.83
CA PHE A 299 7.31 21.10 2.66
C PHE A 299 5.77 21.09 2.62
N LEU A 300 5.16 20.90 1.44
CA LEU A 300 3.71 20.75 1.35
C LEU A 300 3.23 19.48 2.06
N MET A 301 3.93 18.36 1.90
CA MET A 301 3.62 17.13 2.63
C MET A 301 3.63 17.35 4.14
N LYS A 302 4.59 18.12 4.67
CA LYS A 302 4.61 18.50 6.09
C LYS A 302 3.41 19.34 6.49
N ILE A 303 3.05 20.35 5.69
CA ILE A 303 1.87 21.20 5.94
C ILE A 303 0.59 20.37 6.03
N PHE A 304 0.44 19.40 5.12
CA PHE A 304 -0.74 18.52 5.09
C PHE A 304 -0.63 17.30 6.02
N GLY A 305 0.47 17.15 6.76
CA GLY A 305 0.66 16.01 7.67
C GLY A 305 0.77 14.65 6.97
N ILE A 306 1.26 14.63 5.73
CA ILE A 306 1.42 13.41 4.92
C ILE A 306 2.82 12.86 5.16
N TYR A 307 2.87 11.70 5.82
CA TYR A 307 4.11 11.02 6.15
C TYR A 307 4.00 9.52 5.91
N ARG A 308 5.13 8.91 5.55
CA ARG A 308 5.37 7.49 5.68
C ARG A 308 5.98 7.23 7.05
N VAL A 309 5.40 6.28 7.79
CA VAL A 309 5.86 5.89 9.13
C VAL A 309 6.30 4.43 9.06
N THR A 310 7.53 4.18 9.49
CA THR A 310 8.04 2.81 9.65
C THR A 310 7.64 2.30 11.03
N TYR A 311 6.98 1.16 11.06
CA TYR A 311 6.49 0.46 12.23
C TYR A 311 7.30 -0.81 12.49
N GLU A 312 7.45 -1.18 13.76
CA GLU A 312 8.15 -2.37 14.22
C GLU A 312 7.27 -3.17 15.19
N LEU A 313 7.24 -4.49 14.99
CA LEU A 313 6.64 -5.45 15.91
C LEU A 313 7.66 -6.52 16.27
N GLU A 314 7.90 -6.69 17.57
CA GLU A 314 8.65 -7.83 18.08
C GLU A 314 7.69 -9.01 18.29
N LEU A 315 8.00 -10.14 17.68
CA LEU A 315 7.22 -11.37 17.81
C LEU A 315 7.89 -12.33 18.77
N GLU A 316 7.09 -12.93 19.66
CA GLU A 316 7.55 -14.04 20.49
C GLU A 316 7.85 -15.27 19.62
N SER A 317 9.02 -15.85 19.83
CA SER A 317 9.58 -16.90 18.97
C SER A 317 10.05 -18.10 19.80
N THR A 318 9.22 -19.13 19.90
CA THR A 318 9.68 -20.51 19.95
C THR A 318 9.78 -21.02 18.52
N ILE A 319 10.98 -21.36 18.07
CA ILE A 319 11.19 -21.94 16.74
C ILE A 319 10.59 -23.35 16.78
N GLU A 320 9.54 -23.59 16.02
CA GLU A 320 9.05 -24.95 15.80
C GLU A 320 10.04 -25.68 14.87
N ASP A 321 10.55 -26.83 15.33
CA ASP A 321 11.49 -27.66 14.58
C ASP A 321 10.90 -28.01 13.22
N VAL A 322 11.59 -27.61 12.14
CA VAL A 322 11.23 -27.98 10.78
C VAL A 322 11.24 -29.52 10.67
N PRO A 323 10.15 -30.19 10.25
CA PRO A 323 10.13 -31.63 10.10
C PRO A 323 11.18 -32.04 9.07
N LYS A 324 12.19 -32.80 9.52
CA LYS A 324 13.21 -33.39 8.66
C LYS A 324 12.49 -34.21 7.58
N LYS A 325 12.69 -33.84 6.30
CA LYS A 325 12.33 -34.69 5.16
C LYS A 325 12.83 -36.10 5.44
N ASN A 326 11.91 -37.06 5.53
CA ASN A 326 12.21 -38.48 5.73
C ASN A 326 13.27 -38.94 4.73
N SER A 327 14.51 -39.08 5.18
CA SER A 327 15.56 -39.74 4.42
C SER A 327 15.12 -41.19 4.26
N LYS A 328 14.75 -41.57 3.03
CA LYS A 328 14.49 -42.95 2.66
C LYS A 328 15.67 -43.80 3.10
N THR A 329 15.45 -44.63 4.11
CA THR A 329 16.37 -45.65 4.58
C THR A 329 16.57 -46.64 3.44
N THR A 330 17.73 -46.56 2.77
CA THR A 330 18.16 -47.58 1.81
C THR A 330 18.45 -48.86 2.57
N ALA A 331 17.49 -49.78 2.58
CA ALA A 331 17.70 -51.14 3.04
C ALA A 331 18.71 -51.84 2.11
N ARG A 332 19.94 -52.01 2.61
CA ARG A 332 20.98 -52.85 2.01
C ARG A 332 20.47 -54.29 1.99
N LYS A 333 20.06 -54.81 0.83
CA LYS A 333 19.89 -56.26 0.62
C LYS A 333 21.25 -56.93 0.75
N ARG A 334 21.40 -57.78 1.78
CA ARG A 334 22.49 -58.76 1.88
C ARG A 334 22.27 -59.83 0.80
N LYS A 335 23.33 -60.11 0.03
CA LYS A 335 23.46 -61.30 -0.82
C LYS A 335 23.50 -62.55 0.07
N ASN A 336 22.74 -63.57 -0.30
CA ASN A 336 23.09 -64.97 -0.10
C ASN A 336 23.23 -65.59 -1.49
#